data_AF-A0A5Q4SUM8-F1
#
_entry.id   AF-A0A5Q4SUM8-F1
#
_cell.length_a   1.000
_cell.length_b   1.000
_cell.length_c   1.000
_cell.angle_alpha   90.00
_cell.angle_beta   90.00
_cell.angle_gamma   90.00
#
_symmetry.space_group_name_H-M   'P 1'
#
loop_
_entity.id
_entity.type
_entity.pdbx_description
1 polymer ?
#
loop_
_entity_poly.entity_id
_entity_poly.type
_entity_poly.pdbx_seq_one_letter_code
_entity_poly.pdbx_strand_id
1 'polypeptide(L)'
;MPGTLVKPLVRVPVQSGPTVRVQDLTGAERAVALYASDMPSGRRRHSAEQVRDWIVQGVERLGVEEIRRRGEFFYGHRLLELHGLVTPQIQQRHEQRFPKRGRLNVADQQAADNVYGDRMSEATRLRNGTAAVDGDCPCRGTRYIPAFYDEDCGPVDMLCPVHARAEIRRHRAGYGQTFDLRDDVRHTPRHTGEQR
;
A
#
# COMPACT_ATOMS: atom_id res chain seq x y z
N MET A 1 53.18 18.60 -20.94
CA MET A 1 52.38 17.70 -20.08
C MET A 1 51.50 18.58 -19.18
N PRO A 2 50.21 18.80 -19.48
CA PRO A 2 49.35 19.61 -18.61
C PRO A 2 48.90 18.77 -17.41
N GLY A 3 49.17 19.26 -16.19
CA GLY A 3 48.78 18.62 -14.94
C GLY A 3 47.31 18.91 -14.60
N THR A 4 46.50 17.85 -14.49
CA THR A 4 45.10 17.94 -14.10
C THR A 4 44.98 18.19 -12.59
N LEU A 5 44.51 19.37 -12.20
CA LEU A 5 44.13 19.71 -10.83
C LEU A 5 42.83 18.97 -10.47
N VAL A 6 42.94 17.92 -9.64
CA VAL A 6 41.78 17.21 -9.09
C VAL A 6 41.18 18.05 -7.97
N LYS A 7 39.97 18.56 -8.18
CA LYS A 7 39.21 19.33 -7.18
C LYS A 7 38.88 18.43 -5.98
N PRO A 8 39.18 18.82 -4.74
CA PRO A 8 38.86 18.01 -3.57
C PRO A 8 37.34 17.81 -3.47
N LEU A 9 36.90 16.56 -3.44
CA LEU A 9 35.51 16.23 -3.16
C LEU A 9 35.22 16.57 -1.69
N VAL A 10 34.45 17.64 -1.49
CA VAL A 10 33.91 18.01 -0.18
C VAL A 10 32.99 16.88 0.28
N ARG A 11 33.42 16.11 1.28
CA ARG A 11 32.55 15.16 1.99
C ARG A 11 31.54 15.95 2.82
N VAL A 12 30.30 16.02 2.34
CA VAL A 12 29.18 16.50 3.16
C VAL A 12 29.00 15.50 4.30
N PRO A 13 29.05 15.93 5.58
CA PRO A 13 28.77 15.03 6.69
C PRO A 13 27.33 14.53 6.58
N VAL A 14 27.18 13.22 6.48
CA VAL A 14 25.87 12.56 6.54
C VAL A 14 25.31 12.85 7.93
N GLN A 15 24.26 13.65 8.01
CA GLN A 15 23.53 13.80 9.26
C GLN A 15 22.95 12.44 9.62
N SER A 16 23.35 11.90 10.76
CA SER A 16 22.76 10.68 11.32
C SER A 16 21.29 10.97 11.60
N GLY A 17 20.43 10.56 10.68
CA GLY A 17 18.99 10.59 10.87
C GLY A 17 18.57 9.77 12.09
N PRO A 18 17.34 9.94 12.58
CA PRO A 18 16.83 9.16 13.69
C PRO A 18 17.03 7.66 13.41
N THR A 19 17.59 6.93 14.39
CA THR A 19 17.80 5.48 14.27
C THR A 19 16.44 4.78 14.14
N VAL A 20 16.16 4.24 12.96
CA VAL A 20 14.89 3.57 12.66
C VAL A 20 14.98 2.12 13.10
N ARG A 21 14.05 1.70 13.96
CA ARG A 21 13.92 0.30 14.35
C ARG A 21 13.08 -0.44 13.32
N VAL A 22 13.49 -1.64 12.92
CA VAL A 22 12.76 -2.47 11.94
C VAL A 22 11.32 -2.75 12.40
N GLN A 23 11.09 -2.88 13.71
CA GLN A 23 9.76 -3.07 14.29
C GLN A 23 8.80 -1.89 14.01
N ASP A 24 9.35 -0.70 13.74
CA ASP A 24 8.56 0.50 13.44
C ASP A 24 8.15 0.62 11.97
N LEU A 25 8.48 -0.39 11.16
CA LEU A 25 8.12 -0.50 9.75
C LEU A 25 7.06 -1.59 9.51
N THR A 26 6.06 -1.27 8.69
CA THR A 26 5.06 -2.22 8.21
C THR A 26 5.67 -3.23 7.23
N GLY A 27 4.96 -4.33 6.92
CA GLY A 27 5.45 -5.30 5.94
C GLY A 27 5.72 -4.68 4.56
N ALA A 28 4.84 -3.78 4.10
CA ALA A 28 5.01 -3.07 2.83
C ALA A 28 6.22 -2.11 2.87
N GLU A 29 6.42 -1.41 3.98
CA GLU A 29 7.60 -0.53 4.16
C GLU A 29 8.91 -1.33 4.17
N ARG A 30 8.95 -2.48 4.84
CA ARG A 30 10.11 -3.39 4.82
C ARG A 30 10.40 -3.92 3.41
N ALA A 31 9.36 -4.27 2.66
CA ALA A 31 9.53 -4.71 1.27
C ALA A 31 10.14 -3.60 0.39
N VAL A 32 9.72 -2.34 0.56
CA VAL A 32 10.31 -1.21 -0.16
C VAL A 32 11.75 -0.94 0.30
N ALA A 33 12.03 -1.02 1.60
CA ALA A 33 13.38 -0.87 2.12
C ALA A 33 14.32 -1.92 1.51
N LEU A 34 13.93 -3.19 1.55
CA LEU A 34 14.67 -4.30 0.93
C LEU A 34 14.80 -4.16 -0.58
N TYR A 35 13.80 -3.60 -1.25
CA TYR A 35 13.91 -3.30 -2.68
C TYR A 35 15.03 -2.29 -2.96
N ALA A 36 15.21 -1.28 -2.12
CA ALA A 36 16.22 -0.23 -2.29
C ALA A 36 17.63 -0.56 -1.74
N SER A 37 17.75 -1.63 -0.96
CA SER A 37 19.01 -2.05 -0.35
C SER A 37 19.92 -2.84 -1.31
N ASP A 38 21.03 -3.39 -0.82
CA ASP A 38 21.88 -4.31 -1.57
C ASP A 38 21.42 -5.77 -1.48
N MET A 39 20.21 -6.02 -0.97
CA MET A 39 19.65 -7.37 -0.94
C MET A 39 19.76 -8.02 -2.34
N PRO A 40 20.31 -9.24 -2.45
CA PRO A 40 20.44 -9.92 -3.73
C PRO A 40 19.06 -10.26 -4.31
N SER A 41 18.95 -10.29 -5.64
CA SER A 41 17.67 -10.57 -6.33
C SER A 41 17.36 -12.06 -6.49
N GLY A 42 18.24 -12.95 -6.02
CA GLY A 42 18.06 -14.40 -6.09
C GLY A 42 17.38 -14.95 -4.83
N ARG A 43 16.62 -16.04 -4.97
CA ARG A 43 16.04 -16.75 -3.83
C ARG A 43 17.15 -17.51 -3.08
N ARG A 44 17.53 -17.03 -1.91
CA ARG A 44 18.46 -17.69 -0.98
C ARG A 44 17.93 -17.54 0.45
N ARG A 45 18.35 -18.42 1.36
CA ARG A 45 18.12 -18.24 2.79
C ARG A 45 19.13 -17.23 3.32
N HIS A 46 18.63 -16.23 4.03
CA HIS A 46 19.43 -15.19 4.68
C HIS A 46 19.14 -15.24 6.19
N SER A 47 20.12 -14.86 7.01
CA SER A 47 19.87 -14.75 8.44
C SER A 47 18.92 -13.57 8.72
N ALA A 48 18.19 -13.62 9.84
CA ALA A 48 17.33 -12.51 10.23
C ALA A 48 18.12 -11.20 10.40
N GLU A 49 19.35 -11.29 10.90
CA GLU A 49 20.26 -10.14 11.06
C GLU A 49 20.63 -9.51 9.71
N GLN A 50 21.03 -10.32 8.71
CA GLN A 50 21.31 -9.82 7.36
C GLN A 50 20.12 -9.09 6.74
N VAL A 51 18.91 -9.62 6.93
CA VAL A 51 17.69 -8.98 6.43
C VAL A 51 17.43 -7.65 7.15
N ARG A 52 17.65 -7.58 8.48
CA ARG A 52 17.54 -6.32 9.24
C ARG A 52 18.55 -5.28 8.74
N ASP A 53 19.80 -5.66 8.53
CA ASP A 53 20.84 -4.77 8.03
C ASP A 53 20.46 -4.18 6.66
N TRP A 54 19.92 -5.02 5.77
CA TRP A 54 19.42 -4.54 4.49
C TRP A 54 18.18 -3.65 4.61
N ILE A 55 17.28 -3.90 5.56
CA ILE A 55 16.15 -2.99 5.82
C ILE A 55 16.68 -1.62 6.27
N VAL A 56 17.60 -1.58 7.25
CA VAL A 56 18.21 -0.34 7.72
C VAL A 56 18.93 0.39 6.58
N GLN A 57 19.73 -0.34 5.78
CA GLN A 57 20.39 0.22 4.61
C GLN A 57 19.40 0.82 3.59
N GLY A 58 18.28 0.14 3.34
CA GLY A 58 17.21 0.66 2.48
C GLY A 58 16.59 1.95 3.00
N VAL A 59 16.38 2.02 4.32
CA VAL A 59 15.89 3.21 5.02
C VAL A 59 16.87 4.36 4.96
N GLU A 60 18.16 4.11 5.12
CA GLU A 60 19.20 5.13 4.99
C GLU A 60 19.27 5.71 3.57
N ARG A 61 19.03 4.88 2.55
CA ARG A 61 19.08 5.30 1.14
C ARG A 61 17.89 6.13 0.68
N LEU A 62 16.68 5.74 1.09
CA LEU A 62 15.45 6.40 0.64
C LEU A 62 14.93 7.45 1.64
N GLY A 63 15.24 7.28 2.93
CA GLY A 63 14.58 7.98 4.01
C GLY A 63 13.24 7.34 4.40
N VAL A 64 12.85 7.56 5.66
CA VAL A 64 11.65 6.97 6.27
C VAL A 64 10.36 7.41 5.57
N GLU A 65 10.24 8.70 5.29
CA GLU A 65 9.01 9.26 4.72
C GLU A 65 8.76 8.74 3.30
N GLU A 66 9.81 8.60 2.49
CA GLU A 66 9.67 8.04 1.14
C GLU A 66 9.36 6.54 1.18
N ILE A 67 9.91 5.79 2.15
CA ILE A 67 9.55 4.38 2.35
C ILE A 67 8.08 4.24 2.73
N ARG A 68 7.58 5.07 3.66
CA ARG A 68 6.16 5.06 4.05
C ARG A 68 5.26 5.34 2.86
N ARG A 69 5.54 6.43 2.14
CA ARG A 69 4.79 6.83 0.95
C ARG A 69 4.79 5.72 -0.11
N ARG A 70 5.95 5.15 -0.44
CA ARG A 70 6.04 4.04 -1.41
C ARG A 70 5.39 2.75 -0.90
N GLY A 71 5.47 2.48 0.40
CA GLY A 71 4.84 1.33 1.05
C GLY A 71 3.32 1.38 0.92
N GLU A 72 2.70 2.54 1.15
CA GLU A 72 1.25 2.74 0.96
C GLU A 72 0.83 2.47 -0.49
N PHE A 73 1.59 2.96 -1.47
CA PHE A 73 1.30 2.72 -2.87
C PHE A 73 1.55 1.28 -3.32
N PHE A 74 2.61 0.65 -2.82
CA PHE A 74 2.89 -0.76 -3.07
C PHE A 74 1.75 -1.63 -2.53
N TYR A 75 1.30 -1.35 -1.31
CA TYR A 75 0.21 -2.10 -0.71
C TYR A 75 -1.14 -1.83 -1.40
N GLY A 76 -1.41 -0.60 -1.80
CA GLY A 76 -2.60 -0.24 -2.59
C GLY A 76 -2.64 -0.95 -3.94
N HIS A 77 -1.52 -0.98 -4.68
CA HIS A 77 -1.40 -1.74 -5.93
C HIS A 77 -1.67 -3.22 -5.71
N ARG A 78 -1.06 -3.85 -4.69
CA ARG A 78 -1.29 -5.26 -4.36
C ARG A 78 -2.75 -5.57 -4.05
N LEU A 79 -3.42 -4.69 -3.31
CA LEU A 79 -4.86 -4.84 -3.03
C LEU A 79 -5.69 -4.79 -4.31
N LEU A 80 -5.38 -3.89 -5.24
CA LEU A 80 -6.07 -3.83 -6.51
C LEU A 80 -5.75 -5.04 -7.40
N GLU A 81 -4.49 -5.52 -7.41
CA GLU A 81 -4.06 -6.69 -8.19
C GLU A 81 -4.82 -7.94 -7.75
N LEU A 82 -4.96 -8.17 -6.43
CA LEU A 82 -5.71 -9.30 -5.87
C LEU A 82 -7.20 -9.31 -6.26
N HIS A 83 -7.76 -8.15 -6.60
CA HIS A 83 -9.16 -8.00 -7.01
C HIS A 83 -9.33 -7.81 -8.53
N GLY A 84 -8.26 -7.88 -9.32
CA GLY A 84 -8.34 -7.65 -10.77
C GLY A 84 -8.70 -6.19 -11.15
N LEU A 85 -8.43 -5.22 -10.27
CA LEU A 85 -8.84 -3.83 -10.38
C LEU A 85 -7.68 -2.87 -10.76
N VAL A 86 -6.55 -3.39 -11.20
CA VAL A 86 -5.40 -2.56 -11.58
C VAL A 86 -5.68 -1.93 -12.95
N THR A 87 -5.79 -0.61 -12.98
CA THR A 87 -5.90 0.13 -14.25
C THR A 87 -4.53 0.26 -14.92
N PRO A 88 -4.45 0.48 -16.24
CA PRO A 88 -3.17 0.65 -16.95
C PRO A 88 -2.30 1.78 -16.38
N GLN A 89 -2.93 2.88 -15.95
CA GLN A 89 -2.21 4.01 -15.35
C GLN A 89 -1.60 3.63 -14.00
N ILE A 90 -2.33 2.91 -13.14
CA ILE A 90 -1.83 2.42 -11.85
C ILE A 90 -0.68 1.43 -12.07
N GLN A 91 -0.80 0.52 -13.04
CA GLN A 91 0.25 -0.43 -13.40
C GLN A 91 1.52 0.30 -13.87
N GLN A 92 1.38 1.26 -14.78
CA GLN A 92 2.49 2.05 -15.30
C GLN A 92 3.24 2.78 -14.18
N ARG A 93 2.51 3.44 -13.27
CA ARG A 93 3.13 4.15 -12.13
C ARG A 93 3.81 3.19 -11.15
N HIS A 94 3.25 2.00 -10.95
CA HIS A 94 3.89 0.95 -10.15
C HIS A 94 5.21 0.50 -10.79
N GLU A 95 5.23 0.23 -12.09
CA GLU A 95 6.44 -0.18 -12.83
C GLU A 95 7.50 0.91 -12.88
N GLN A 96 7.11 2.18 -12.97
CA GLN A 96 8.05 3.30 -12.88
C GLN A 96 8.79 3.33 -11.53
N ARG A 97 8.11 3.01 -10.43
CA ARG A 97 8.73 2.97 -9.09
C ARG A 97 9.49 1.68 -8.81
N PHE A 98 8.99 0.57 -9.34
CA PHE A 98 9.53 -0.76 -9.11
C PHE A 98 9.83 -1.47 -10.45
N PRO A 99 10.78 -0.97 -11.24
CA PRO A 99 11.03 -1.47 -12.60
C PRO A 99 11.48 -2.94 -12.65
N LYS A 100 12.02 -3.45 -11.54
CA LYS A 100 12.48 -4.85 -11.39
C LYS A 100 11.48 -5.70 -10.61
N ARG A 101 10.41 -6.18 -11.27
CA ARG A 101 9.35 -7.00 -10.64
C ARG A 101 9.89 -8.20 -9.84
N GLY A 102 10.85 -8.95 -10.41
CA GLY A 102 11.44 -10.11 -9.73
C GLY A 102 12.11 -9.76 -8.40
N ARG A 103 12.79 -8.61 -8.33
CA ARG A 103 13.41 -8.10 -7.09
C ARG A 103 12.36 -7.69 -6.06
N LEU A 104 11.28 -7.04 -6.50
CA LEU A 104 10.18 -6.66 -5.61
C LEU A 104 9.50 -7.88 -4.99
N ASN A 105 9.26 -8.93 -5.77
CA ASN A 105 8.68 -10.18 -5.26
C ASN A 105 9.57 -10.83 -4.20
N VAL A 106 10.89 -10.84 -4.39
CA VAL A 106 11.84 -11.38 -3.39
C VAL A 106 11.83 -10.49 -2.14
N ALA A 107 11.83 -9.17 -2.30
CA ALA A 107 11.79 -8.23 -1.19
C ALA A 107 10.51 -8.36 -0.36
N ASP A 108 9.36 -8.53 -1.01
CA ASP A 108 8.08 -8.76 -0.36
C ASP A 108 8.06 -10.08 0.43
N GLN A 109 8.59 -11.16 -0.14
CA GLN A 109 8.70 -12.44 0.56
C GLN A 109 9.60 -12.32 1.80
N GLN A 110 10.79 -11.74 1.66
CA GLN A 110 11.72 -11.56 2.78
C GLN A 110 11.14 -10.63 3.85
N ALA A 111 10.39 -9.60 3.45
CA ALA A 111 9.69 -8.72 4.38
C ALA A 111 8.61 -9.48 5.17
N ALA A 112 7.81 -10.33 4.51
CA ALA A 112 6.80 -11.15 5.16
C ALA A 112 7.42 -12.10 6.19
N ASP A 113 8.51 -12.80 5.83
CA ASP A 113 9.24 -13.70 6.73
C ASP A 113 9.86 -12.92 7.91
N ASN A 114 10.39 -11.72 7.67
CA ASN A 114 10.95 -10.86 8.72
C ASN A 114 9.87 -10.30 9.67
N VAL A 115 8.66 -9.95 9.19
CA VAL A 115 7.55 -9.53 10.05
C VAL A 115 7.14 -10.63 11.02
N TYR A 116 7.17 -11.90 10.58
CA TYR A 116 6.88 -13.04 11.43
C TYR A 116 7.88 -13.15 12.59
N GLY A 117 9.18 -12.98 12.32
CA GLY A 117 10.24 -13.07 13.34
C GLY A 117 10.35 -11.84 14.26
N ASP A 118 10.39 -10.63 13.68
CA ASP A 118 10.71 -9.40 14.42
C ASP A 118 9.50 -8.70 15.01
N ARG A 119 8.29 -9.09 14.56
CA ARG A 119 7.01 -8.46 14.88
C ARG A 119 6.98 -6.97 14.47
N MET A 120 5.82 -6.35 14.62
CA MET A 120 5.63 -4.91 14.45
C MET A 120 5.34 -4.29 15.82
N SER A 121 5.81 -3.06 16.05
CA SER A 121 5.40 -2.26 17.20
C SER A 121 3.90 -1.95 17.14
N GLU A 122 3.26 -1.65 18.28
CA GLU A 122 1.82 -1.43 18.32
C GLU A 122 1.37 -0.30 17.41
N ALA A 123 2.07 0.84 17.46
CA ALA A 123 1.83 1.97 16.57
C ALA A 123 1.92 1.56 15.10
N THR A 124 2.85 0.67 14.75
CA THR A 124 3.04 0.16 13.40
C THR A 124 1.94 -0.82 13.00
N ARG A 125 1.47 -1.68 13.92
CA ARG A 125 0.31 -2.53 13.66
C ARG A 125 -0.95 -1.72 13.37
N LEU A 126 -1.17 -0.61 14.07
CA LEU A 126 -2.31 0.27 13.84
C LEU A 126 -2.28 0.94 12.46
N ARG A 127 -1.08 1.36 12.02
CA ARG A 127 -0.87 1.86 10.64
C ARG A 127 -0.83 0.74 9.60
N ASN A 128 -0.61 -0.51 10.02
CA ASN A 128 -0.48 -1.63 9.10
C ASN A 128 -1.79 -1.80 8.31
N GLY A 129 -1.63 -1.63 7.01
CA GLY A 129 -2.72 -1.68 6.07
C GLY A 129 -3.32 -0.33 5.68
N THR A 130 -2.72 0.80 6.07
CA THR A 130 -2.89 2.03 5.29
C THR A 130 -2.40 1.76 3.87
N ALA A 131 -3.20 2.18 2.90
CA ALA A 131 -2.96 1.95 1.49
C ALA A 131 -3.37 3.20 0.73
N ALA A 132 -2.62 3.55 -0.30
CA ALA A 132 -2.92 4.64 -1.21
C ALA A 132 -2.87 4.14 -2.64
N VAL A 133 -3.63 4.77 -3.53
CA VAL A 133 -3.53 4.51 -4.97
C VAL A 133 -2.72 5.62 -5.59
N ASP A 134 -1.70 5.26 -6.37
CA ASP A 134 -1.07 6.20 -7.28
C ASP A 134 -1.69 6.06 -8.66
N GLY A 135 -2.63 6.95 -8.95
CA GLY A 135 -3.41 6.93 -10.18
C GLY A 135 -4.90 7.03 -9.91
N ASP A 136 -5.66 6.94 -10.99
CA ASP A 136 -7.11 7.00 -10.97
C ASP A 136 -7.64 5.68 -10.43
N CYS A 137 -7.93 5.67 -9.14
CA CYS A 137 -8.57 4.52 -8.49
C CYS A 137 -9.92 4.25 -9.17
N PRO A 138 -10.29 2.99 -9.44
CA PRO A 138 -11.57 2.65 -10.06
C PRO A 138 -12.80 3.20 -9.31
N CYS A 139 -12.71 3.37 -7.99
CA CYS A 139 -13.80 3.94 -7.21
C CYS A 139 -13.87 5.47 -7.29
N ARG A 140 -12.91 6.17 -7.91
CA ARG A 140 -12.87 7.64 -8.02
C ARG A 140 -13.09 8.37 -6.68
N GLY A 141 -12.61 7.79 -5.59
CA GLY A 141 -12.80 8.31 -4.23
C GLY A 141 -14.17 8.04 -3.57
N THR A 142 -15.15 7.46 -4.27
CA THR A 142 -16.48 7.16 -3.70
C THR A 142 -16.48 6.01 -2.71
N ARG A 143 -15.41 5.19 -2.72
CA ARG A 143 -15.26 3.93 -1.97
C ARG A 143 -16.08 2.76 -2.50
N TYR A 144 -16.89 2.96 -3.54
CA TYR A 144 -17.69 1.92 -4.19
C TYR A 144 -17.24 1.77 -5.65
N ILE A 145 -17.22 0.53 -6.14
CA ILE A 145 -16.88 0.20 -7.52
C ILE A 145 -18.06 -0.60 -8.08
N PRO A 146 -18.62 -0.24 -9.24
CA PRO A 146 -19.65 -1.04 -9.88
C PRO A 146 -19.06 -2.41 -10.21
N ALA A 147 -19.55 -3.48 -9.56
CA ALA A 147 -18.98 -4.81 -9.72
C ALA A 147 -19.53 -5.44 -11.00
N PHE A 148 -20.86 -5.56 -11.14
CA PHE A 148 -21.53 -6.07 -12.33
C PHE A 148 -23.01 -5.61 -12.34
N TYR A 149 -23.63 -5.66 -13.52
CA TYR A 149 -25.08 -5.58 -13.65
C TYR A 149 -25.63 -7.00 -13.62
N ASP A 150 -26.42 -7.32 -12.60
CA ASP A 150 -27.25 -8.51 -12.58
C ASP A 150 -28.66 -8.08 -13.00
N GLU A 151 -29.22 -8.69 -14.05
CA GLU A 151 -30.54 -8.34 -14.57
C GLU A 151 -31.64 -8.50 -13.51
N ASP A 152 -31.46 -9.43 -12.56
CA ASP A 152 -32.43 -9.72 -11.51
C ASP A 152 -32.19 -8.91 -10.22
N CYS A 153 -30.93 -8.50 -9.95
CA CYS A 153 -30.56 -7.84 -8.69
C CYS A 153 -30.23 -6.34 -8.83
N GLY A 154 -30.15 -5.82 -10.05
CA GLY A 154 -29.68 -4.46 -10.32
C GLY A 154 -28.16 -4.32 -10.20
N PRO A 155 -27.61 -3.09 -10.26
CA PRO A 155 -26.19 -2.86 -10.12
C PRO A 155 -25.73 -3.24 -8.71
N VAL A 156 -24.80 -4.19 -8.62
CA VAL A 156 -24.15 -4.54 -7.36
C VAL A 156 -22.85 -3.76 -7.25
N ASP A 157 -22.74 -2.93 -6.22
CA ASP A 157 -21.51 -2.23 -5.89
C ASP A 157 -20.62 -3.09 -4.99
N MET A 158 -19.33 -3.16 -5.32
CA MET A 158 -18.31 -3.69 -4.42
C MET A 158 -17.59 -2.57 -3.67
N LEU A 159 -17.25 -2.83 -2.41
CA LEU A 159 -16.40 -1.94 -1.63
C LEU A 159 -14.98 -1.91 -2.21
N CYS A 160 -14.45 -0.71 -2.44
CA CYS A 160 -13.08 -0.50 -2.90
C CYS A 160 -12.09 -1.06 -1.87
N PRO A 161 -11.20 -2.00 -2.26
CA PRO A 161 -10.29 -2.65 -1.31
C PRO A 161 -9.24 -1.71 -0.72
N VAL A 162 -9.07 -0.51 -1.30
CA VAL A 162 -8.14 0.52 -0.80
C VAL A 162 -8.88 1.56 0.06
N HIS A 163 -9.94 2.18 -0.45
CA HIS A 163 -10.61 3.30 0.22
C HIS A 163 -11.73 2.90 1.21
N ALA A 164 -12.30 1.69 1.11
CA ALA A 164 -13.31 1.16 2.03
C ALA A 164 -12.76 0.15 3.06
N ARG A 165 -11.45 0.14 3.33
CA ARG A 165 -10.83 -0.88 4.21
C ARG A 165 -11.43 -0.96 5.61
N ALA A 166 -11.73 0.17 6.23
CA ALA A 166 -12.34 0.18 7.57
C ALA A 166 -13.72 -0.48 7.56
N GLU A 167 -14.48 -0.30 6.49
CA GLU A 167 -15.81 -0.90 6.30
C GLU A 167 -15.70 -2.39 5.98
N ILE A 168 -14.80 -2.78 5.06
CA ILE A 168 -14.49 -4.19 4.77
C ILE A 168 -14.06 -4.93 6.04
N ARG A 169 -13.22 -4.32 6.89
CA ARG A 169 -12.83 -4.90 8.18
C ARG A 169 -14.02 -5.08 9.12
N ARG A 170 -14.93 -4.09 9.20
CA ARG A 170 -16.17 -4.18 9.99
C ARG A 170 -17.09 -5.30 9.48
N HIS A 171 -17.29 -5.42 8.18
CA HIS A 171 -18.06 -6.52 7.58
C HIS A 171 -17.45 -7.88 7.93
N ARG A 172 -16.12 -8.04 7.78
CA ARG A 172 -15.41 -9.28 8.12
C ARG A 172 -15.42 -9.62 9.61
N ALA A 173 -15.48 -8.61 10.48
CA ALA A 173 -15.47 -8.79 11.93
C ALA A 173 -16.82 -9.26 12.52
N GLY A 174 -17.87 -9.42 11.71
CA GLY A 174 -19.11 -10.06 12.16
C GLY A 174 -20.40 -9.25 12.01
N TYR A 175 -20.42 -8.18 11.20
CA TYR A 175 -21.70 -7.60 10.77
C TYR A 175 -22.25 -8.33 9.55
N GLY A 176 -22.85 -9.49 9.82
CA GLY A 176 -24.00 -9.99 9.06
C GLY A 176 -25.27 -9.25 9.44
N GLN A 177 -25.23 -7.90 9.49
CA GLN A 177 -26.47 -7.15 9.35
C GLN A 177 -26.76 -7.13 7.87
N THR A 178 -27.79 -7.86 7.49
CA THR A 178 -28.52 -7.69 6.23
C THR A 178 -28.65 -6.20 5.96
N PHE A 179 -27.89 -5.70 4.99
CA PHE A 179 -28.10 -4.37 4.43
C PHE A 179 -29.41 -4.49 3.64
N ASP A 180 -30.54 -4.26 4.30
CA ASP A 180 -31.82 -4.14 3.62
C ASP A 180 -31.79 -2.79 2.89
N LEU A 181 -31.27 -2.80 1.65
CA LEU A 181 -31.20 -1.65 0.75
C LEU A 181 -32.59 -1.11 0.32
N ARG A 182 -33.67 -1.48 1.03
CA ARG A 182 -35.05 -1.17 0.67
C ARG A 182 -35.68 0.01 1.43
N ASP A 183 -35.02 0.59 2.44
CA ASP A 183 -35.68 1.58 3.29
C ASP A 183 -35.60 3.06 2.82
N ASP A 184 -34.86 3.40 1.77
CA ASP A 184 -34.77 4.81 1.30
C ASP A 184 -35.76 5.19 0.17
N VAL A 185 -36.65 4.28 -0.28
CA VAL A 185 -37.61 4.59 -1.37
C VAL A 185 -39.00 5.00 -0.87
N ARG A 186 -39.26 5.00 0.45
CA ARG A 186 -40.60 5.30 0.99
C ARG A 186 -40.73 6.63 1.72
N HIS A 187 -40.23 7.73 1.19
CA HIS A 187 -40.71 9.07 1.60
C HIS A 187 -40.79 10.04 0.41
N THR A 188 -41.72 9.78 -0.51
CA THR A 188 -42.34 10.84 -1.30
C THR A 188 -43.52 11.42 -0.50
N PRO A 189 -43.52 12.73 -0.16
CA PRO A 189 -44.67 13.37 0.46
C PRO A 189 -45.81 13.45 -0.56
N ARG A 190 -46.98 12.89 -0.21
CA ARG A 190 -48.23 13.18 -0.91
C ARG A 190 -48.55 14.67 -0.72
N HIS A 191 -48.40 15.45 -1.78
CA HIS A 191 -49.04 16.76 -1.88
C HIS A 191 -50.56 16.56 -2.02
N THR A 192 -51.29 16.70 -0.92
CA THR A 192 -52.72 17.02 -0.94
C THR A 192 -52.86 18.53 -1.01
N GLY A 193 -53.38 19.04 -2.13
CA GLY A 193 -53.60 20.47 -2.32
C GLY A 193 -54.51 20.77 -3.50
N GLU A 194 -55.77 20.31 -3.43
CA GLU A 194 -56.86 20.83 -4.27
C GLU A 194 -58.09 21.08 -3.39
N GLN A 195 -58.24 22.34 -2.96
CA GLN A 195 -59.53 22.95 -2.64
C GLN A 195 -59.45 24.42 -3.05
N ARG A 196 -60.06 24.76 -4.19
CA ARG A 196 -60.88 25.96 -4.41
C ARG A 196 -61.58 25.88 -5.75
#